data_AF-A0A960WJ65-F1
#
_entry.id   AF-A0A960WJ65-F1
#
_cell.length_a   1.000
_cell.length_b   1.000
_cell.length_c   1.000
_cell.angle_alpha   90.00
_cell.angle_beta   90.00
_cell.angle_gamma   90.00
#
_symmetry.space_group_name_H-M   'P 1'
#
loop_
_entity.id
_entity.type
_entity.pdbx_description
1 polymer ?
#
loop_
_entity_poly.entity_id
_entity_poly.type
_entity_poly.pdbx_seq_one_letter_code
_entity_poly.pdbx_strand_id
1 'polypeptide(L)'
;MSCSSFRKLYLFFAAIVLTIFRISSAELPYPEGDQRNYYIYNLIPKPDYFLNDTLFEKTVWRRKVSHLVLETVEDRHRVTLLMMERYPYNYKGQNYPIYFEYRNFEQAMQKYIHLDKFLSASGVMRVKIHGSLITDEKILFPGYVEKIN
;
A
#
# COMPACT_ATOMS: atom_id res chain seq x y z
N MET A 1 -22.47 -46.20 45.28
CA MET A 1 -21.12 -46.49 44.71
C MET A 1 -21.35 -47.23 43.40
N SER A 2 -20.81 -46.86 42.24
CA SER A 2 -19.48 -46.31 42.01
C SER A 2 -19.52 -45.16 40.98
N CYS A 3 -19.26 -43.96 41.51
CA CYS A 3 -19.15 -42.68 40.80
C CYS A 3 -17.81 -42.53 40.04
N SER A 4 -17.10 -43.64 39.74
CA SER A 4 -15.74 -43.63 39.19
C SER A 4 -15.66 -43.87 37.68
N SER A 5 -16.70 -44.43 37.06
CA SER A 5 -16.65 -44.78 35.63
C SER A 5 -16.92 -43.58 34.72
N PHE A 6 -17.81 -42.67 35.12
CA PHE A 6 -18.18 -41.49 34.32
C PHE A 6 -17.07 -40.42 34.25
N ARG A 7 -16.26 -40.30 35.31
CA ARG A 7 -15.10 -39.37 35.35
C ARG A 7 -13.99 -39.75 34.37
N LYS A 8 -13.79 -41.05 34.11
CA LYS A 8 -12.75 -41.52 33.18
C LYS A 8 -13.10 -41.22 31.73
N LEU A 9 -14.38 -41.32 31.37
CA LEU A 9 -14.85 -41.03 30.01
C LEU A 9 -14.74 -39.53 29.66
N TYR A 10 -15.04 -38.64 30.62
CA TYR A 10 -14.93 -37.19 30.43
C TYR A 10 -13.48 -36.72 30.28
N LEU A 11 -12.55 -37.31 31.04
CA LEU A 11 -11.12 -37.04 30.91
C LEU A 11 -10.56 -37.48 29.55
N PHE A 12 -11.06 -38.58 28.99
CA PHE A 12 -10.68 -39.03 27.65
C PHE A 12 -11.18 -38.09 26.55
N PHE A 13 -12.43 -37.61 26.62
CA PHE A 13 -12.95 -36.65 25.65
C PHE A 13 -12.29 -35.27 25.75
N ALA A 14 -12.00 -34.79 26.97
CA ALA A 14 -11.30 -33.52 27.16
C ALA A 14 -9.87 -33.55 26.59
N ALA A 15 -9.18 -34.69 26.69
CA ALA A 15 -7.84 -34.85 26.13
C ALA A 15 -7.83 -34.82 24.58
N ILE A 16 -8.87 -35.34 23.93
CA ILE A 16 -8.99 -35.35 22.46
C ILE A 16 -9.33 -33.95 21.91
N VAL A 17 -10.17 -33.17 22.61
CA VAL A 17 -10.50 -31.81 22.19
C VAL A 17 -9.29 -30.87 22.34
N LEU A 18 -8.45 -31.08 23.35
CA LEU A 18 -7.21 -30.31 23.56
C LEU A 18 -6.11 -30.62 22.52
N THR A 19 -6.04 -31.84 21.99
CA THR A 19 -5.09 -32.18 20.91
C THR A 19 -5.54 -31.62 19.56
N ILE A 20 -6.85 -31.56 19.28
CA ILE A 20 -7.35 -30.93 18.03
C ILE A 20 -7.11 -29.41 18.05
N PHE A 21 -7.28 -28.74 19.19
CA PHE A 21 -7.03 -27.29 19.30
C PHE A 21 -5.55 -26.90 19.22
N ARG A 22 -4.60 -27.80 19.55
CA ARG A 22 -3.17 -27.49 19.42
C ARG A 22 -2.61 -27.58 18.00
N ILE A 23 -3.33 -28.18 17.05
CA ILE A 23 -2.83 -28.35 15.68
C ILE A 23 -3.21 -27.14 14.79
N SER A 24 -4.11 -26.25 15.23
CA SER A 24 -4.52 -25.07 14.47
C SER A 24 -3.56 -23.86 14.55
N SER A 25 -2.44 -23.98 15.26
CA SER A 25 -1.41 -22.93 15.37
C SER A 25 -0.04 -23.41 14.89
N ALA A 26 0.00 -24.44 14.04
CA ALA A 26 1.21 -24.73 13.28
C ALA A 26 1.29 -23.70 12.15
N GLU A 27 2.02 -22.60 12.38
CA GLU A 27 2.55 -21.78 11.30
C GLU A 27 3.26 -22.73 10.33
N LEU A 28 2.71 -22.87 9.12
CA LEU A 28 3.32 -23.69 8.08
C LEU A 28 4.75 -23.18 7.88
N PRO A 29 5.79 -24.02 7.97
CA PRO A 29 7.15 -23.58 7.77
C PRO A 29 7.27 -23.12 6.31
N TYR A 30 7.32 -21.81 6.13
CA TYR A 30 7.53 -21.18 4.82
C TYR A 30 8.87 -21.69 4.26
N PRO A 31 8.92 -22.16 3.00
CA PRO A 31 10.12 -22.73 2.41
C PRO A 31 11.30 -21.74 2.51
N GLU A 32 12.39 -22.19 3.15
CA GLU A 32 13.60 -21.39 3.50
C GLU A 32 14.22 -20.62 2.32
N GLY A 33 13.99 -21.09 1.08
CA GLY A 33 14.47 -20.45 -0.14
C GLY A 33 13.80 -19.11 -0.47
N ASP A 34 12.58 -18.86 0.04
CA ASP A 34 11.80 -17.66 -0.27
C ASP A 34 11.93 -16.59 0.83
N GLN A 35 12.24 -17.01 2.06
CA GLN A 35 12.49 -16.09 3.17
C GLN A 35 13.72 -15.22 2.94
N ARG A 36 14.82 -15.79 2.40
CA ARG A 36 16.00 -14.99 2.04
C ARG A 36 15.66 -13.93 1.02
N ASN A 37 14.86 -14.25 -0.01
CA ASN A 37 14.43 -13.26 -0.98
C ASN A 37 13.53 -12.21 -0.33
N TYR A 38 12.59 -12.60 0.54
CA TYR A 38 11.77 -11.65 1.29
C TYR A 38 12.61 -10.69 2.11
N TYR A 39 13.61 -11.19 2.85
CA TYR A 39 14.51 -10.36 3.65
C TYR A 39 15.46 -9.54 2.77
N ILE A 40 15.98 -10.07 1.66
CA ILE A 40 16.83 -9.32 0.73
C ILE A 40 16.02 -8.19 0.06
N TYR A 41 14.83 -8.46 -0.46
CA TYR A 41 13.97 -7.43 -1.08
C TYR A 41 13.42 -6.40 -0.10
N ASN A 42 13.27 -6.74 1.19
CA ASN A 42 12.76 -5.84 2.22
C ASN A 42 13.84 -5.17 3.10
N LEU A 43 15.07 -5.70 3.15
CA LEU A 43 16.21 -5.18 3.92
C LEU A 43 17.29 -4.55 3.05
N ILE A 44 17.33 -4.80 1.73
CA ILE A 44 18.05 -3.87 0.85
C ILE A 44 17.37 -2.53 1.07
N PRO A 45 18.10 -1.50 1.56
CA PRO A 45 17.55 -0.17 1.62
C PRO A 45 17.12 0.16 0.19
N LYS A 46 15.79 0.12 -0.04
CA LYS A 46 15.19 0.76 -1.21
C LYS A 46 15.84 2.13 -1.26
N PRO A 47 16.27 2.60 -2.46
CA PRO A 47 17.05 3.83 -2.57
C PRO A 47 16.42 4.82 -1.62
N ASP A 48 17.19 5.32 -0.65
CA ASP A 48 16.74 6.32 0.29
C ASP A 48 16.11 7.40 -0.57
N TYR A 49 14.79 7.33 -0.78
CA TYR A 49 14.07 8.34 -1.52
C TYR A 49 13.95 9.41 -0.46
N PHE A 50 15.06 10.14 -0.30
CA PHE A 50 15.26 11.14 0.71
C PHE A 50 13.96 11.93 0.81
N LEU A 51 13.39 11.87 2.01
CA LEU A 51 12.19 12.51 2.52
C LEU A 51 12.29 14.05 2.45
N ASN A 52 12.85 14.59 1.39
CA ASN A 52 13.01 16.02 1.17
C ASN A 52 11.81 16.48 0.37
N ASP A 53 10.62 16.29 0.92
CA ASP A 53 9.47 17.06 0.49
C ASP A 53 9.73 18.51 0.88
N THR A 54 9.84 19.38 -0.10
CA THR A 54 9.91 20.82 0.17
C THR A 54 8.50 21.41 0.11
N LEU A 55 8.36 22.69 0.40
CA LEU A 55 7.08 23.40 0.22
C LEU A 55 6.61 23.37 -1.25
N PHE A 56 7.54 23.25 -2.21
CA PHE A 56 7.26 23.36 -3.64
C PHE A 56 7.46 22.05 -4.40
N GLU A 57 8.10 21.04 -3.81
CA GLU A 57 8.35 19.75 -4.43
C GLU A 57 7.94 18.61 -3.52
N LYS A 58 7.15 17.68 -4.05
CA LYS A 58 6.70 16.50 -3.32
C LYS A 58 7.11 15.24 -4.06
N THR A 59 7.55 14.24 -3.31
CA THR A 59 7.76 12.90 -3.85
C THR A 59 6.44 12.11 -3.74
N VAL A 60 5.99 11.54 -4.84
CA VAL A 60 4.75 10.79 -4.98
C VAL A 60 5.09 9.33 -5.32
N TRP A 61 4.57 8.43 -4.49
CA TRP A 61 4.69 6.98 -4.66
C TRP A 61 3.47 6.28 -4.05
N ARG A 62 3.27 4.99 -4.35
CA ARG A 62 2.09 4.21 -3.95
C ARG A 62 1.73 4.26 -2.47
N ARG A 63 2.73 4.10 -1.61
CA ARG A 63 2.63 4.09 -0.14
C ARG A 63 2.24 5.44 0.49
N LYS A 64 2.40 6.56 -0.22
CA LYS A 64 2.13 7.91 0.28
C LYS A 64 0.83 8.48 -0.30
N VAL A 65 0.34 7.91 -1.40
CA VAL A 65 -0.96 8.21 -1.98
C VAL A 65 -2.00 7.30 -1.33
N SER A 66 -2.95 7.89 -0.63
CA SER A 66 -4.08 7.16 -0.05
C SER A 66 -5.13 6.83 -1.12
N HIS A 67 -5.56 7.85 -1.88
CA HIS A 67 -6.57 7.73 -2.92
C HIS A 67 -6.20 8.59 -4.13
N LEU A 68 -6.61 8.11 -5.30
CA LEU A 68 -6.64 8.85 -6.55
C LEU A 68 -8.10 9.13 -6.88
N VAL A 69 -8.46 10.38 -7.13
CA VAL A 69 -9.84 10.80 -7.40
C VAL A 69 -9.87 11.61 -8.69
N LEU A 70 -10.84 11.32 -9.55
CA LEU A 70 -11.16 12.14 -10.71
C LEU A 70 -12.36 13.02 -10.37
N GLU A 71 -12.13 14.32 -10.30
CA GLU A 71 -13.12 15.31 -9.90
C GLU A 71 -13.45 16.22 -11.09
N THR A 72 -14.71 16.67 -11.17
CA THR A 72 -15.11 17.73 -12.10
C THR A 72 -15.64 18.88 -11.27
N VAL A 73 -14.99 20.03 -11.38
CA VAL A 73 -15.34 21.26 -10.67
C VAL A 73 -15.58 22.31 -11.74
N GLU A 74 -16.84 22.71 -11.88
CA GLU A 74 -17.28 23.62 -12.95
C GLU A 74 -16.89 23.06 -14.34
N ASP A 75 -16.09 23.82 -15.11
CA ASP A 75 -15.58 23.47 -16.44
C ASP A 75 -14.14 22.92 -16.41
N ARG A 76 -13.68 22.46 -15.24
CA ARG A 76 -12.33 21.91 -15.08
C ARG A 76 -12.38 20.51 -14.50
N HIS A 77 -11.50 19.67 -15.01
CA HIS A 77 -11.35 18.29 -14.55
C HIS A 77 -10.04 18.16 -13.79
N ARG A 78 -10.10 17.58 -12.59
CA ARG A 78 -8.96 17.44 -11.70
C ARG A 78 -8.67 15.98 -11.43
N VAL A 79 -7.38 15.64 -11.48
CA VAL A 79 -6.90 14.35 -11.01
C VAL A 79 -6.22 14.60 -9.67
N THR A 80 -6.95 14.33 -8.60
CA THR A 80 -6.57 14.64 -7.22
C THR A 80 -5.91 13.43 -6.56
N LEU A 81 -4.73 13.65 -6.02
CA LEU A 81 -3.95 12.71 -5.21
C LEU A 81 -4.12 13.11 -3.75
N LEU A 82 -4.71 12.23 -2.95
CA LEU A 82 -4.78 12.41 -1.50
C LEU A 82 -3.50 11.90 -0.84
N MET A 83 -2.59 12.83 -0.58
CA MET A 83 -1.26 12.54 -0.03
C MET A 83 -1.31 12.44 1.49
N MET A 84 -0.57 11.48 2.03
CA MET A 84 -0.34 11.35 3.47
C MET A 84 0.79 12.28 3.90
N GLU A 85 0.61 13.01 5.01
CA GLU A 85 1.63 13.90 5.57
C GLU A 85 2.84 13.13 6.12
N ARG A 86 2.62 12.01 6.82
CA ARG A 86 3.68 11.16 7.39
C ARG A 86 3.46 9.69 7.02
N TYR A 87 4.40 9.14 6.26
CA TYR A 87 4.54 7.70 6.02
C TYR A 87 5.81 7.19 6.75
N PRO A 88 5.81 6.03 7.44
CA PRO A 88 4.77 4.99 7.50
C PRO A 88 3.70 5.18 8.59
N TYR A 89 3.91 6.13 9.51
CA TYR A 89 3.06 6.31 10.69
C TYR A 89 2.00 7.42 10.50
N ASN A 90 0.93 7.16 9.75
CA ASN A 90 -0.46 7.62 10.04
C ASN A 90 -1.39 7.43 8.83
N TYR A 91 -2.26 6.41 8.85
CA TYR A 91 -3.45 6.39 7.97
C TYR A 91 -4.62 7.23 8.54
N LYS A 92 -4.57 7.58 9.84
CA LYS A 92 -5.55 8.41 10.55
C LYS A 92 -5.15 9.89 10.67
N GLY A 93 -4.02 10.27 10.07
CA GLY A 93 -3.49 11.64 10.12
C GLY A 93 -4.11 12.56 9.05
N GLN A 94 -3.67 13.82 9.04
CA GLN A 94 -4.07 14.81 8.03
C GLN A 94 -3.59 14.33 6.65
N ASN A 95 -4.54 14.13 5.73
CA ASN A 95 -4.25 14.00 4.31
C ASN A 95 -4.32 15.39 3.68
N TYR A 96 -3.46 15.66 2.70
CA TYR A 96 -3.51 16.89 1.93
C TYR A 96 -3.71 16.59 0.43
N PRO A 97 -4.69 17.23 -0.23
CA PRO A 97 -4.93 17.04 -1.65
C PRO A 97 -3.94 17.85 -2.49
N ILE A 98 -3.37 17.21 -3.50
CA ILE A 98 -2.69 17.87 -4.63
C ILE A 98 -3.30 17.35 -5.93
N TYR A 99 -3.35 18.17 -6.98
CA TYR A 99 -4.07 17.77 -8.20
C TYR A 99 -3.41 18.25 -9.48
N PHE A 100 -3.61 17.47 -10.54
CA PHE A 100 -3.44 17.94 -11.92
C PHE A 100 -4.76 18.55 -12.38
N GLU A 101 -4.71 19.63 -13.16
CA GLU A 101 -5.90 20.28 -13.71
C GLU A 101 -5.88 20.25 -15.23
N TYR A 102 -7.02 19.88 -15.82
CA TYR A 102 -7.21 19.78 -17.25
C TYR A 102 -8.52 20.46 -17.66
N ARG A 103 -8.53 21.01 -18.88
CA ARG A 103 -9.75 21.56 -19.50
C ARG A 103 -10.64 20.48 -20.12
N ASN A 104 -10.04 19.38 -20.59
CA ASN A 104 -10.77 18.29 -21.23
C ASN A 104 -10.80 17.07 -20.30
N PHE A 105 -11.98 16.49 -20.12
CA PHE A 105 -12.21 15.26 -19.38
C PHE A 105 -11.37 14.08 -19.89
N GLU A 106 -11.22 13.95 -21.20
CA GLU A 106 -10.47 12.84 -21.80
C GLU A 106 -9.01 12.85 -21.34
N GLN A 107 -8.38 14.03 -21.30
CA GLN A 107 -7.01 14.18 -20.83
C GLN A 107 -6.89 13.85 -19.34
N ALA A 108 -7.85 14.30 -18.53
CA ALA A 108 -7.89 13.97 -17.11
C ALA A 108 -8.06 12.46 -16.87
N MET A 109 -8.92 11.81 -17.64
CA MET A 109 -9.14 10.36 -17.58
C MET A 109 -7.88 9.58 -17.98
N GLN A 110 -7.23 9.95 -19.09
CA GLN A 110 -5.98 9.33 -19.50
C GLN A 110 -4.91 9.49 -18.42
N LYS A 111 -4.82 10.68 -17.82
CA LYS A 111 -3.89 10.93 -16.71
C LYS A 111 -4.20 10.07 -15.49
N TYR A 112 -5.47 9.94 -15.12
CA TYR A 112 -5.92 9.10 -14.02
C TYR A 112 -5.50 7.64 -14.23
N ILE A 113 -5.83 7.07 -15.40
CA ILE A 113 -5.48 5.68 -15.73
C ILE A 113 -3.97 5.47 -15.73
N HIS A 114 -3.22 6.43 -16.28
CA HIS A 114 -1.76 6.37 -16.29
C HIS A 114 -1.19 6.39 -14.87
N LEU A 115 -1.67 7.30 -13.99
CA LEU A 115 -1.21 7.38 -12.60
C LEU A 115 -1.58 6.14 -11.79
N ASP A 116 -2.78 5.60 -11.98
CA ASP A 116 -3.20 4.38 -11.28
C ASP A 116 -2.28 3.20 -11.61
N LYS A 117 -1.98 3.00 -12.91
CA LYS A 117 -1.00 2.00 -13.36
C LYS A 117 0.41 2.28 -12.85
N PHE A 118 0.86 3.53 -12.95
CA PHE A 118 2.19 3.95 -12.50
C PHE A 118 2.40 3.70 -11.00
N LEU A 119 1.43 4.09 -10.17
CA LEU A 119 1.47 3.87 -8.73
C LEU A 119 1.37 2.37 -8.40
N SER A 120 0.52 1.62 -9.11
CA SER A 120 0.40 0.16 -8.92
C SER A 120 1.71 -0.57 -9.26
N ALA A 121 2.45 -0.11 -10.28
CA ALA A 121 3.77 -0.62 -10.63
C ALA A 121 4.89 -0.19 -9.66
N SER A 122 4.56 0.43 -8.52
CA SER A 122 5.53 1.02 -7.59
C SER A 122 6.41 2.10 -8.22
N GLY A 123 5.89 2.83 -9.21
CA GLY A 123 6.52 4.01 -9.77
C GLY A 123 6.72 5.11 -8.73
N VAL A 124 7.79 5.88 -8.89
CA VAL A 124 8.13 7.02 -8.05
C VAL A 124 8.38 8.24 -8.92
N MET A 125 7.67 9.32 -8.62
CA MET A 125 7.82 10.60 -9.31
C MET A 125 8.01 11.73 -8.32
N ARG A 126 8.65 12.80 -8.77
CA ARG A 126 8.71 14.08 -8.09
C ARG A 126 7.80 15.06 -8.81
N VAL A 127 6.96 15.75 -8.07
CA VAL A 127 6.05 16.76 -8.60
C VAL A 127 6.40 18.12 -8.02
N LYS A 128 6.34 19.17 -8.85
CA LYS A 128 6.36 20.55 -8.38
C LYS A 128 4.93 21.01 -8.15
N ILE A 129 4.71 21.70 -7.05
CA ILE A 129 3.40 22.20 -6.62
C ILE A 129 3.40 23.71 -6.45
N HIS A 130 2.29 24.34 -6.83
CA HIS A 130 1.95 25.72 -6.52
C HIS A 130 0.63 25.72 -5.74
N GLY A 131 0.70 25.84 -4.42
CA GLY A 131 -0.43 25.53 -3.55
C GLY A 131 -0.76 24.03 -3.63
N SER A 132 -1.95 23.69 -4.12
CA SER A 132 -2.37 22.30 -4.39
C SER A 132 -2.24 21.89 -5.85
N LEU A 133 -1.99 22.83 -6.77
CA LEU A 133 -1.88 22.54 -8.20
C LEU A 133 -0.49 21.96 -8.52
N ILE A 134 -0.46 20.84 -9.22
CA ILE A 134 0.77 20.27 -9.77
C ILE A 134 1.10 20.96 -11.09
N THR A 135 2.30 21.53 -11.19
CA THR A 135 2.75 22.30 -12.37
C THR A 135 3.71 21.52 -13.25
N ASP A 136 4.50 20.62 -12.66
CA ASP A 136 5.55 19.87 -13.35
C ASP A 136 5.73 18.51 -12.67
N GLU A 137 6.16 17.52 -13.45
CA GLU A 137 6.40 16.17 -12.96
C GLU A 137 7.68 15.59 -13.56
N LYS A 138 8.43 14.87 -12.73
CA LYS A 138 9.65 14.18 -13.11
C LYS A 138 9.58 12.75 -12.60
N ILE A 139 9.56 11.79 -13.53
CA ILE A 139 9.65 10.37 -13.19
C ILE A 139 11.06 10.09 -12.67
N LEU A 140 11.15 9.59 -11.44
CA LEU A 140 12.41 9.16 -10.83
C LEU A 140 12.63 7.66 -11.06
N PHE A 141 11.55 6.89 -10.96
CA PHE A 141 11.53 5.46 -11.18
C PHE A 141 10.21 5.07 -11.88
N PRO A 142 10.26 4.43 -13.06
CA PRO A 142 9.05 4.10 -13.83
C PRO A 142 8.21 2.97 -13.23
N GLY A 143 8.71 2.27 -12.21
CA GLY A 143 8.05 1.10 -11.63
C GLY A 143 8.55 -0.21 -12.25
N TYR A 144 8.12 -1.34 -11.68
CA TYR A 144 8.34 -2.66 -12.27
C TYR A 144 7.25 -2.91 -13.30
N VAL A 145 7.62 -2.86 -14.58
CA VAL A 145 6.76 -3.38 -15.64
C VAL A 145 6.99 -4.89 -15.66
N GLU A 146 6.06 -5.66 -15.13
CA GLU A 146 6.05 -7.11 -15.40
C GLU A 146 5.95 -7.26 -16.92
N LYS A 147 7.00 -7.84 -17.52
CA LYS A 147 6.91 -8.32 -18.90
C LYS A 147 5.90 -9.45 -18.87
N ILE A 148 4.69 -9.16 -19.33
CA ILE A 148 3.73 -10.20 -19.67
C ILE A 148 4.36 -10.95 -20.85
N ASN A 149 4.82 -12.18 -20.59
CA ASN A 149 5.22 -13.13 -21.62
C ASN A 149 4.01 -13.56 -22.45
#